data_AF-A0A6A5GWP8-F1
#
_entry.id   AF-A0A6A5GWP8-F1
#
_cell.length_a   1.000
_cell.length_b   1.000
_cell.length_c   1.000
_cell.angle_alpha   90.00
_cell.angle_beta   90.00
_cell.angle_gamma   90.00
#
_symmetry.space_group_name_H-M   'P 1'
#
loop_
_entity.id
_entity.type
_entity.pdbx_description
1 polymer ?
#
loop_
_entity_poly.entity_id
_entity_poly.type
_entity_poly.pdbx_seq_one_letter_code
_entity_poly.pdbx_strand_id
1 'polypeptide(L)'
;MGKLTILLLFALISSSIAGPRFDCLPEPNGNQGACEARGCIWKEDDSGKNAPWCYFKDGVGYKLDSQQGTTYNLRKNNGPSNPWGADSTEIKLTTKTIGSVLNVNIGIDGRYEPPVDFPRETQSSDESLVLSTSSSNDIFSFSVVRQSSNRKLFDTSIGGLIFSDQFIQIATYLPS
;
A
#
# COMPACT_ATOMS: atom_id res chain seq x y z
N MET A 1 40.53 48.89 -0.03
CA MET A 1 40.30 47.64 -0.77
C MET A 1 39.68 46.63 0.18
N GLY A 2 38.35 46.64 0.35
CA GLY A 2 37.64 45.65 1.17
C GLY A 2 36.86 44.71 0.24
N LYS A 3 37.19 43.41 0.25
CA LYS A 3 36.44 42.40 -0.49
C LYS A 3 35.25 41.96 0.35
N LEU A 4 34.04 42.26 -0.14
CA LEU A 4 32.78 41.79 0.42
C LEU A 4 32.54 40.37 -0.10
N THR A 5 32.77 39.36 0.75
CA THR A 5 32.48 37.97 0.42
C THR A 5 30.99 37.72 0.63
N ILE A 6 30.23 37.61 -0.46
CA ILE A 6 28.83 37.20 -0.45
C ILE A 6 28.78 35.68 -0.26
N LEU A 7 28.29 35.21 0.89
CA LEU A 7 27.87 33.83 1.08
C LEU A 7 26.48 33.64 0.48
N LEU A 8 26.42 33.02 -0.70
CA LEU A 8 25.18 32.49 -1.27
C LEU A 8 24.84 31.18 -0.57
N LEU A 9 23.95 31.25 0.44
CA LEU A 9 23.28 30.07 0.97
C LEU A 9 22.30 29.54 -0.09
N PHE A 10 22.69 28.50 -0.81
CA PHE A 10 21.76 27.68 -1.58
C PHE A 10 20.92 26.84 -0.60
N ALA A 11 19.75 27.36 -0.22
CA ALA A 11 18.71 26.55 0.38
C ALA A 11 18.20 25.58 -0.70
N LEU A 12 18.60 24.31 -0.61
CA LEU A 12 17.97 23.22 -1.36
C LEU A 12 16.55 23.07 -0.79
N ILE A 13 15.60 23.80 -1.37
CA ILE A 13 14.18 23.56 -1.13
C ILE A 13 13.88 22.24 -1.85
N SER A 14 14.01 21.13 -1.13
CA SER A 14 13.43 19.86 -1.56
C SER A 14 11.92 20.02 -1.50
N SER A 15 11.33 20.45 -2.61
CA SER A 15 9.90 20.35 -2.82
C SER A 15 9.57 18.87 -2.98
N SER A 16 9.46 18.14 -1.86
CA SER A 16 8.80 16.85 -1.88
C SER A 16 7.36 17.11 -2.30
N ILE A 17 7.01 16.74 -3.53
CA ILE A 17 5.61 16.58 -3.91
C ILE A 17 5.04 15.64 -2.85
N ALA A 18 4.07 16.13 -2.06
CA ALA A 18 3.47 15.32 -1.02
C ALA A 18 2.89 14.07 -1.68
N GLY A 19 3.43 12.90 -1.31
CA GLY A 19 2.88 11.62 -1.73
C GLY A 19 1.42 11.48 -1.25
N PRO A 20 0.69 10.49 -1.77
CA PRO A 20 -0.67 10.24 -1.33
C PRO A 20 -0.71 9.97 0.17
N ARG A 21 -1.63 10.65 0.87
CA ARG A 21 -1.83 10.51 2.31
C ARG A 21 -2.89 9.45 2.59
N PHE A 22 -2.56 8.48 3.43
CA PHE A 22 -3.52 7.52 3.95
C PHE A 22 -4.05 8.00 5.30
N ASP A 23 -5.36 8.08 5.43
CA ASP A 23 -6.01 8.52 6.66
C ASP A 23 -5.68 7.57 7.83
N CYS A 24 -5.14 8.14 8.91
CA CYS A 24 -4.80 7.40 10.13
C CYS A 24 -5.80 7.65 11.28
N LEU A 25 -6.77 8.54 11.06
CA LEU A 25 -7.81 8.90 12.01
C LEU A 25 -9.16 9.08 11.27
N PRO A 26 -9.72 8.00 10.68
CA PRO A 26 -10.97 8.03 9.94
C PRO A 26 -12.20 8.31 10.81
N GLU A 27 -12.06 8.25 12.14
CA GLU A 27 -13.12 8.59 13.08
C GLU A 27 -13.48 10.08 13.04
N PRO A 28 -14.76 10.44 13.23
CA PRO A 28 -15.18 11.84 13.19
C PRO A 28 -14.56 12.66 14.33
N ASN A 29 -14.39 13.96 14.08
CA ASN A 29 -13.83 14.95 15.03
C ASN A 29 -12.36 14.68 15.42
N GLY A 30 -11.56 14.20 14.46
CA GLY A 30 -10.12 14.06 14.63
C GLY A 30 -9.45 15.39 15.01
N ASN A 31 -8.45 15.32 15.88
CA ASN A 31 -7.62 16.46 16.29
C ASN A 31 -6.15 16.05 16.33
N GLN A 32 -5.26 17.05 16.39
CA GLN A 32 -3.81 16.84 16.39
C GLN A 32 -3.35 15.85 17.47
N GLY A 33 -3.83 16.02 18.72
CA GLY A 33 -3.42 15.17 19.83
C GLY A 33 -3.81 13.70 19.62
N ALA A 34 -5.03 13.44 19.12
CA ALA A 34 -5.47 12.09 18.80
C ALA A 34 -4.66 11.47 17.64
N CYS A 35 -4.26 12.27 16.65
CA CYS A 35 -3.43 11.82 15.54
C CYS A 35 -2.02 11.40 15.98
N GLU A 36 -1.37 12.25 16.77
CA GLU A 36 -0.02 12.02 17.25
C GLU A 36 0.03 10.86 18.25
N ALA A 37 -1.02 10.66 19.05
CA ALA A 37 -1.16 9.50 19.93
C ALA A 37 -1.20 8.16 19.17
N ARG A 38 -1.61 8.17 17.90
CA ARG A 38 -1.54 7.00 16.98
C ARG A 38 -0.17 6.85 16.31
N GLY A 39 0.77 7.75 16.59
CA GLY A 39 2.10 7.78 15.97
C GLY A 39 2.09 8.30 14.53
N CYS A 40 1.02 8.96 14.11
CA CYS A 40 0.82 9.49 12.77
C CYS A 40 1.22 10.97 12.64
N ILE A 41 1.11 11.53 11.44
CA ILE A 41 1.47 12.92 11.14
C ILE A 41 0.19 13.76 11.07
N TRP A 42 0.15 14.85 11.84
CA TRP A 42 -0.84 15.90 11.69
C TRP A 42 -0.29 17.02 10.82
N LYS A 43 -0.95 17.31 9.70
CA LYS A 43 -0.67 18.47 8.86
C LYS A 43 -1.94 18.90 8.14
N GLU A 44 -2.43 20.07 8.50
CA GLU A 44 -3.54 20.71 7.79
C GLU A 44 -3.19 20.85 6.31
N ASP A 45 -4.16 20.49 5.47
CA ASP A 45 -4.04 20.54 4.02
C ASP A 45 -5.35 21.02 3.43
N ASP A 46 -5.38 22.29 3.07
CA ASP A 46 -6.51 22.94 2.42
C ASP A 46 -6.36 22.92 0.89
N SER A 47 -5.30 22.33 0.35
CA SER A 47 -5.02 22.31 -1.09
C SER A 47 -5.83 21.23 -1.84
N GLY A 48 -6.28 20.19 -1.13
CA GLY A 48 -7.07 19.09 -1.67
C GLY A 48 -8.40 18.91 -0.96
N LYS A 49 -9.49 18.73 -1.73
CA LYS A 49 -10.80 18.40 -1.15
C LYS A 49 -10.70 17.06 -0.41
N ASN A 50 -11.00 17.07 0.90
CA ASN A 50 -10.97 15.90 1.78
C ASN A 50 -9.59 15.25 1.96
N ALA A 51 -8.49 15.98 1.79
CA ALA A 51 -7.18 15.46 2.14
C ALA A 51 -7.10 15.24 3.67
N PRO A 52 -6.68 14.06 4.15
CA PRO A 52 -6.63 13.80 5.58
C PRO A 52 -5.55 14.65 6.24
N TRP A 53 -5.94 15.40 7.27
CA TRP A 53 -5.01 16.14 8.11
C TRP A 53 -4.18 15.19 8.98
N CYS A 54 -4.78 14.08 9.43
CA CYS A 54 -4.07 13.01 10.11
C CYS A 54 -3.77 11.85 9.15
N TYR A 55 -2.50 11.57 8.90
CA TYR A 55 -2.12 10.53 7.95
C TYR A 55 -0.94 9.69 8.41
N PHE A 56 -0.85 8.48 7.87
CA PHE A 56 0.24 7.55 8.15
C PHE A 56 1.59 8.14 7.74
N LYS A 57 2.62 7.85 8.56
CA LYS A 57 4.01 8.00 8.15
C LYS A 57 4.33 7.07 6.97
N ASP A 58 5.29 7.46 6.16
CA ASP A 58 5.77 6.61 5.06
C ASP A 58 6.34 5.28 5.59
N GLY A 59 6.33 4.25 4.73
CA GLY A 59 6.92 2.96 5.07
C GLY A 59 5.95 1.92 5.61
N VAL A 60 4.66 2.22 5.79
CA VAL A 60 3.67 1.20 6.21
C VAL A 60 3.55 0.12 5.14
N GLY A 61 3.87 -1.12 5.51
CA GLY A 61 3.74 -2.26 4.60
C GLY A 61 4.41 -3.53 5.10
N TYR A 62 4.61 -4.43 4.15
CA TYR A 62 5.29 -5.72 4.33
C TYR A 62 6.46 -5.77 3.36
N LYS A 63 7.47 -6.59 3.63
CA LYS A 63 8.56 -6.90 2.70
C LYS A 63 8.44 -8.34 2.21
N LEU A 64 8.97 -8.60 1.02
CA LEU A 64 9.09 -9.95 0.50
C LEU A 64 10.17 -10.69 1.29
N ASP A 65 9.80 -11.81 1.90
CA ASP A 65 10.74 -12.68 2.62
C ASP A 65 11.21 -13.82 1.72
N SER A 66 10.27 -14.49 1.04
CA SER A 66 10.59 -15.55 0.07
C SER A 66 9.47 -15.71 -0.96
N GLN A 67 9.81 -16.32 -2.10
CA GLN A 67 8.87 -16.66 -3.15
C GLN A 67 9.08 -18.11 -3.60
N GLN A 68 7.98 -18.84 -3.78
CA GLN A 68 7.97 -20.17 -4.39
C GLN A 68 6.81 -20.26 -5.39
N GLY A 69 7.12 -20.25 -6.69
CA GLY A 69 6.11 -20.24 -7.74
C GLY A 69 5.16 -19.05 -7.61
N THR A 70 3.87 -19.34 -7.43
CA THR A 70 2.80 -18.35 -7.25
C THR A 70 2.53 -17.99 -5.78
N THR A 71 3.39 -18.42 -4.85
CA THR A 71 3.29 -18.12 -3.42
C THR A 71 4.40 -17.15 -3.01
N TYR A 72 4.02 -16.07 -2.32
CA TYR A 72 4.90 -15.03 -1.82
C TYR A 72 4.71 -14.92 -0.31
N ASN A 73 5.74 -15.27 0.45
CA ASN A 73 5.73 -15.11 1.89
C ASN A 73 6.20 -13.68 2.20
N LEU A 74 5.35 -12.94 2.90
CA LEU A 74 5.58 -11.54 3.23
C LEU A 74 5.72 -11.39 4.74
N ARG A 75 6.66 -10.57 5.17
CA ARG A 75 6.90 -10.27 6.59
C ARG A 75 6.66 -8.80 6.86
N LYS A 76 6.07 -8.46 8.01
CA LYS A 76 5.89 -7.05 8.41
C LYS A 76 7.25 -6.34 8.36
N ASN A 77 7.29 -5.20 7.68
CA ASN A 77 8.52 -4.43 7.59
C ASN A 77 8.77 -3.61 8.88
N ASN A 78 9.93 -2.95 8.96
CA ASN A 78 10.28 -2.07 10.08
C ASN A 78 9.60 -0.69 10.01
N GLY A 79 8.64 -0.51 9.10
CA GLY A 79 7.85 0.70 9.01
C GLY A 79 6.81 0.82 10.13
N PRO A 80 6.07 1.94 10.17
CA PRO A 80 5.10 2.21 11.21
C PRO A 80 4.06 1.09 11.36
N SER A 81 3.55 0.93 12.59
CA SER A 81 2.44 0.05 12.91
C SER A 81 1.10 0.76 12.81
N ASN A 82 0.04 -0.01 12.59
CA ASN A 82 -1.32 0.51 12.56
C ASN A 82 -1.86 0.75 14.00
N PRO A 83 -2.83 1.68 14.19
CA PRO A 83 -3.40 1.98 15.50
C PRO A 83 -4.54 1.04 15.95
N TRP A 84 -4.99 0.10 15.11
CA TRP A 84 -6.18 -0.73 15.34
C TRP A 84 -5.88 -2.16 15.82
N GLY A 85 -4.61 -2.49 16.05
CA GLY A 85 -4.22 -3.78 16.59
C GLY A 85 -2.79 -4.17 16.20
N ALA A 86 -2.31 -5.27 16.77
CA ALA A 86 -1.01 -5.81 16.39
C ALA A 86 -1.03 -6.24 14.91
N ASP A 87 -0.05 -5.75 14.16
CA ASP A 87 0.20 -6.23 12.80
C ASP A 87 0.53 -7.72 12.83
N SER A 88 0.03 -8.45 11.84
CA SER A 88 0.43 -9.84 11.63
C SER A 88 1.90 -9.87 11.21
N THR A 89 2.72 -10.68 11.87
CA THR A 89 4.15 -10.71 11.56
C THR A 89 4.44 -11.27 10.18
N GLU A 90 3.65 -12.27 9.76
CA GLU A 90 3.78 -12.97 8.49
C GLU A 90 2.42 -13.13 7.84
N ILE A 91 2.37 -12.88 6.54
CA ILE A 91 1.20 -13.10 5.69
C ILE A 91 1.66 -13.74 4.39
N LYS A 92 0.73 -14.39 3.69
CA LYS A 92 1.00 -15.10 2.45
C LYS A 92 0.15 -14.53 1.33
N LEU A 93 0.78 -14.15 0.22
CA LEU A 93 0.08 -13.85 -1.03
C LEU A 93 0.17 -15.07 -1.94
N THR A 94 -0.96 -15.52 -2.47
CA THR A 94 -1.02 -16.60 -3.45
C THR A 94 -1.80 -16.18 -4.69
N THR A 95 -1.41 -16.72 -5.85
CA THR A 95 -2.16 -16.51 -7.09
C THR A 95 -2.60 -17.82 -7.75
N LYS A 96 -3.80 -17.77 -8.34
CA LYS A 96 -4.38 -18.87 -9.13
C LYS A 96 -5.09 -18.31 -10.36
N THR A 97 -4.81 -18.89 -11.51
CA THR A 97 -5.51 -18.58 -12.76
C THR A 97 -6.70 -19.51 -12.96
N ILE A 98 -7.86 -18.95 -13.31
CA ILE A 98 -9.09 -19.68 -13.62
C ILE A 98 -9.66 -19.07 -14.91
N GLY A 99 -9.40 -19.71 -16.06
CA GLY A 99 -9.68 -19.10 -17.36
C GLY A 99 -8.90 -17.79 -17.55
N SER A 100 -9.59 -16.68 -17.80
CA SER A 100 -9.01 -15.34 -17.89
C SER A 100 -8.97 -14.58 -16.54
N VAL A 101 -9.44 -15.19 -15.45
CA VAL A 101 -9.44 -14.59 -14.11
C VAL A 101 -8.13 -14.91 -13.38
N LEU A 102 -7.48 -13.86 -12.87
CA LEU A 102 -6.39 -13.99 -11.90
C LEU A 102 -6.95 -13.77 -10.49
N ASN A 103 -7.02 -14.83 -9.70
CA ASN A 103 -7.32 -14.74 -8.29
C ASN A 103 -6.03 -14.43 -7.52
N VAL A 104 -6.07 -13.38 -6.69
CA VAL A 104 -4.99 -13.00 -5.76
C VAL A 104 -5.58 -13.08 -4.36
N ASN A 105 -5.02 -13.94 -3.52
CA ASN A 105 -5.41 -14.09 -2.11
C ASN A 105 -4.25 -13.61 -1.24
N ILE A 106 -4.55 -12.82 -0.20
CA ILE A 106 -3.60 -12.41 0.84
C ILE A 106 -4.20 -12.86 2.16
N GLY A 107 -3.49 -13.72 2.90
CA GLY A 107 -4.06 -14.35 4.07
C GLY A 107 -3.04 -14.95 5.03
N ILE A 108 -3.58 -15.56 6.07
CA ILE A 108 -2.86 -16.36 7.08
C ILE A 108 -3.62 -17.67 7.20
N ASP A 109 -2.89 -18.79 7.19
CA ASP A 109 -3.49 -20.12 7.24
C ASP A 109 -4.37 -20.25 8.52
N GLY A 110 -5.60 -20.72 8.35
CA GLY A 110 -6.55 -20.91 9.46
C GLY A 110 -7.43 -19.70 9.81
N ARG A 111 -7.24 -18.53 9.18
CA ARG A 111 -8.20 -17.43 9.31
C ARG A 111 -9.50 -17.74 8.58
N TYR A 112 -10.59 -17.12 9.05
CA TYR A 112 -11.90 -17.27 8.42
C TYR A 112 -11.88 -16.79 6.97
N GLU A 113 -12.27 -17.69 6.06
CA GLU A 113 -12.60 -17.36 4.68
C GLU A 113 -14.12 -17.48 4.51
N PRO A 114 -14.82 -16.43 4.04
CA PRO A 114 -16.25 -16.50 3.79
C PRO A 114 -16.59 -17.65 2.81
N PRO A 115 -17.59 -18.50 3.13
CA PRO A 115 -18.03 -19.58 2.24
C PRO A 115 -18.85 -18.99 1.10
N VAL A 116 -18.16 -18.38 0.12
CA VAL A 116 -18.77 -17.79 -1.07
C VAL A 116 -18.66 -18.77 -2.22
N ASP A 117 -19.81 -19.09 -2.82
CA ASP A 117 -19.86 -19.90 -4.03
C ASP A 117 -19.54 -19.03 -5.26
N PHE A 118 -18.29 -19.07 -5.70
CA PHE A 118 -17.86 -18.37 -6.91
C PHE A 118 -18.15 -19.24 -8.13
N PRO A 119 -18.82 -18.72 -9.17
CA PRO A 119 -19.02 -19.46 -10.41
C PRO A 119 -17.65 -19.82 -11.00
N ARG A 120 -17.41 -21.12 -11.18
CA ARG A 120 -16.12 -21.65 -11.66
C ARG A 120 -16.11 -21.94 -13.17
N GLU A 121 -17.24 -21.77 -13.83
CA GLU A 121 -17.34 -21.89 -15.28
C GLU A 121 -16.54 -20.78 -15.95
N THR A 122 -15.60 -21.17 -16.79
CA THR A 122 -14.74 -20.23 -17.52
C THR A 122 -15.35 -19.90 -18.87
N GLN A 123 -15.34 -18.63 -19.25
CA GLN A 123 -15.60 -18.20 -20.62
C GLN A 123 -14.28 -18.06 -21.38
N SER A 124 -14.28 -18.38 -22.67
CA SER A 124 -13.13 -18.14 -23.54
C SER A 124 -12.86 -16.64 -23.65
N SER A 125 -11.60 -16.24 -23.50
CA SER A 125 -11.15 -14.87 -23.68
C SER A 125 -9.71 -14.88 -24.16
N ASP A 126 -9.38 -13.97 -25.06
CA ASP A 126 -8.00 -13.73 -25.50
C ASP A 126 -7.23 -12.84 -24.53
N GLU A 127 -7.90 -12.33 -23.48
CA GLU A 127 -7.29 -11.52 -22.44
C GLU A 127 -6.72 -12.39 -21.33
N SER A 128 -5.54 -11.99 -20.86
CA SER A 128 -4.84 -12.64 -19.75
C SER A 128 -4.29 -11.60 -18.78
N LEU A 129 -4.31 -11.98 -17.50
CA LEU A 129 -3.85 -11.17 -16.39
C LEU A 129 -2.64 -11.83 -15.73
N VAL A 130 -1.63 -11.03 -15.41
CA VAL A 130 -0.45 -11.49 -14.68
C VAL A 130 -0.20 -10.64 -13.45
N LEU A 131 0.36 -11.27 -12.43
CA LEU A 131 0.88 -10.58 -11.26
C LEU A 131 2.31 -10.09 -11.57
N SER A 132 2.54 -8.80 -11.42
CA SER A 132 3.88 -8.21 -11.42
C SER A 132 4.19 -7.71 -10.00
N THR A 133 5.39 -7.98 -9.49
CA THR A 133 5.78 -7.62 -8.12
C THR A 133 6.99 -6.70 -8.12
N SER A 134 7.06 -5.82 -7.13
CA SER A 134 8.20 -4.92 -6.91
C SER A 134 8.51 -4.82 -5.42
N SER A 135 9.76 -4.48 -5.10
CA SER A 135 10.19 -4.18 -3.73
C SER A 135 11.09 -2.97 -3.75
N SER A 136 10.72 -1.95 -2.96
CA SER A 136 11.47 -0.70 -2.83
C SER A 136 11.42 -0.25 -1.38
N ASN A 137 12.55 0.17 -0.82
CA ASN A 137 12.66 0.63 0.57
C ASN A 137 12.00 -0.31 1.60
N ASP A 138 12.21 -1.62 1.47
CA ASP A 138 11.58 -2.67 2.31
C ASP A 138 10.03 -2.68 2.27
N ILE A 139 9.45 -2.21 1.16
CA ILE A 139 8.01 -2.29 0.89
C ILE A 139 7.79 -3.13 -0.35
N PHE A 140 7.12 -4.26 -0.17
CA PHE A 140 6.59 -5.10 -1.23
C PHE A 140 5.32 -4.46 -1.79
N SER A 141 5.21 -4.48 -3.11
CA SER A 141 4.00 -4.12 -3.84
C SER A 141 3.80 -5.10 -5.00
N PHE A 142 2.54 -5.24 -5.41
CA PHE A 142 2.17 -5.95 -6.63
C PHE A 142 1.23 -5.12 -7.49
N SER A 143 1.20 -5.47 -8.77
CA SER A 143 0.22 -5.00 -9.73
C SER A 143 -0.39 -6.17 -10.48
N VAL A 144 -1.67 -6.07 -10.82
CA VAL A 144 -2.33 -6.93 -11.82
C VAL A 144 -2.25 -6.24 -13.16
N VAL A 145 -1.59 -6.88 -14.13
CA VAL A 145 -1.30 -6.31 -15.44
C VAL A 145 -2.05 -7.07 -16.52
N ARG A 146 -2.75 -6.33 -17.39
CA ARG A 146 -3.32 -6.88 -18.62
C ARG A 146 -2.20 -7.12 -19.64
N GLN A 147 -1.98 -8.37 -20.05
CA GLN A 147 -0.84 -8.70 -20.91
C GLN A 147 -0.91 -8.03 -22.29
N SER A 148 -2.10 -8.00 -22.91
CA SER A 148 -2.32 -7.48 -24.26
C SER A 148 -1.89 -6.03 -24.46
N SER A 149 -2.05 -5.19 -23.42
CA SER A 149 -1.77 -3.75 -23.46
C SER A 149 -0.69 -3.30 -22.48
N ASN A 150 -0.15 -4.22 -21.67
CA ASN A 150 0.75 -3.92 -20.56
C ASN A 150 0.20 -2.89 -19.55
N ARG A 151 -1.14 -2.74 -19.48
CA ARG A 151 -1.79 -1.78 -18.58
C ARG A 151 -1.96 -2.37 -17.19
N LYS A 152 -1.49 -1.67 -16.17
CA LYS A 152 -1.77 -1.99 -14.76
C LYS A 152 -3.24 -1.68 -14.46
N LEU A 153 -3.99 -2.69 -14.02
CA LEU A 153 -5.41 -2.59 -13.66
C LEU A 153 -5.60 -2.41 -12.16
N PHE A 154 -4.66 -2.93 -11.37
CA PHE A 154 -4.57 -2.82 -9.93
C PHE A 154 -3.09 -2.64 -9.61
N ASP A 155 -2.70 -1.59 -8.90
CA ASP A 155 -1.31 -1.26 -8.59
C ASP A 155 -1.18 -0.77 -7.15
N THR A 156 -0.64 -1.65 -6.28
CA THR A 156 -0.46 -1.38 -4.85
C THR A 156 0.83 -0.62 -4.52
N SER A 157 1.58 -0.14 -5.52
CA SER A 157 2.85 0.59 -5.29
C SER A 157 2.69 1.90 -4.51
N ILE A 158 1.45 2.37 -4.35
CA ILE A 158 1.09 3.43 -3.41
C ILE A 158 1.45 3.10 -1.94
N GLY A 159 1.56 1.81 -1.60
CA GLY A 159 1.90 1.32 -0.26
C GLY A 159 0.71 1.25 0.70
N GLY A 160 1.00 1.13 2.00
CA GLY A 160 -0.04 1.17 3.04
C GLY A 160 -0.80 -0.14 3.26
N LEU A 161 -0.22 -1.28 2.87
CA LEU A 161 -0.77 -2.59 3.22
C LEU A 161 -0.71 -2.80 4.74
N ILE A 162 -1.87 -2.89 5.37
CA ILE A 162 -2.02 -3.21 6.80
C ILE A 162 -2.77 -4.54 6.89
N PHE A 163 -2.29 -5.42 7.77
CA PHE A 163 -2.94 -6.71 8.00
C PHE A 163 -2.85 -7.05 9.48
N SER A 164 -3.97 -6.95 10.18
CA SER A 164 -4.14 -7.33 11.59
C SER A 164 -5.35 -8.24 11.73
N ASP A 165 -5.64 -8.71 12.94
CA ASP A 165 -6.78 -9.59 13.17
C ASP A 165 -8.12 -8.92 12.83
N GLN A 166 -8.30 -7.66 13.23
CA GLN A 166 -9.58 -6.95 13.08
C GLN A 166 -9.53 -5.75 12.12
N PHE A 167 -8.38 -5.51 11.48
CA PHE A 167 -8.23 -4.42 10.51
C PHE A 167 -7.30 -4.84 9.36
N ILE A 168 -7.82 -4.76 8.13
CA ILE A 168 -7.07 -5.03 6.89
C ILE A 168 -7.26 -3.83 5.97
N GLN A 169 -6.17 -3.31 5.42
CA GLN A 169 -6.19 -2.21 4.46
C GLN A 169 -5.31 -2.55 3.27
N ILE A 170 -5.83 -2.27 2.07
CA ILE A 170 -5.08 -2.31 0.82
C ILE A 170 -5.49 -1.09 -0.01
N ALA A 171 -4.52 -0.50 -0.70
CA ALA A 171 -4.75 0.62 -1.59
C ALA A 171 -4.19 0.32 -2.98
N THR A 172 -4.78 0.94 -3.98
CA THR A 172 -4.40 0.74 -5.39
C THR A 172 -4.54 2.02 -6.18
N TYR A 173 -3.60 2.27 -7.10
CA TYR A 173 -3.88 3.13 -8.23
C TYR A 173 -4.81 2.42 -9.20
N LEU A 174 -5.76 3.16 -9.75
CA LEU A 174 -6.65 2.68 -10.81
C LEU A 174 -6.26 3.32 -12.13
N PRO A 175 -6.46 2.61 -13.26
CA PRO A 175 -6.08 3.11 -14.57
C PRO A 175 -6.95 4.26 -15.10
N SER A 176 -8.14 4.49 -14.55
CA SER A 176 -9.12 5.52 -14.94
C SER A 176 -10.23 5.64 -13.91
#